data_AF-A0A0U1DL15-F1
#
_entry.id   AF-A0A0U1DL15-F1
#
_cell.length_a   1.000
_cell.length_b   1.000
_cell.length_c   1.000
_cell.angle_alpha   90.00
_cell.angle_beta   90.00
_cell.angle_gamma   90.00
#
_symmetry.space_group_name_H-M   'P 1'
#
loop_
_entity.id
_entity.type
_entity.pdbx_description
1 polymer ?
#
loop_
_entity_poly.entity_id
_entity_poly.type
_entity_poly.pdbx_seq_one_letter_code
_entity_poly.pdbx_strand_id
1 'polypeptide(L)' 'MDASANAQVIDALYQGYVTGDLAAFDAYTDDSVWDEVGHNERSGVYRGKQAILEHAMQLAVLTDGTIATKVKEI' A
#
# COMPACT_ATOMS: atom_id res chain seq x y z
N MET A 1 -8.84 4.86 -18.63
CA MET A 1 -8.42 5.60 -17.42
C MET A 1 -7.49 6.68 -17.89
N ASP A 2 -7.81 7.95 -17.61
CA ASP A 2 -6.88 9.05 -17.85
C ASP A 2 -5.79 9.06 -16.77
N ALA A 3 -4.63 9.65 -17.08
CA ALA A 3 -3.50 9.69 -16.14
C ALA A 3 -3.81 10.49 -14.87
N SER A 4 -4.68 11.52 -14.96
CA SER A 4 -5.12 12.32 -13.80
C SER A 4 -5.91 11.50 -12.78
N ALA A 5 -6.69 10.52 -13.22
CA ALA A 5 -7.46 9.63 -12.37
C ALA A 5 -6.55 8.63 -11.64
N ASN A 6 -5.51 8.12 -12.31
CA ASN A 6 -4.55 7.22 -11.66
C ASN A 6 -3.72 7.94 -10.60
N ALA A 7 -3.29 9.18 -10.85
CA ALA A 7 -2.55 9.96 -9.86
C ALA A 7 -3.38 10.18 -8.58
N GLN A 8 -4.68 10.47 -8.73
CA GLN A 8 -5.61 10.62 -7.60
C GLN A 8 -5.77 9.31 -6.81
N VAL A 9 -5.85 8.16 -7.50
CA VAL A 9 -5.92 6.84 -6.86
C VAL A 9 -4.63 6.54 -6.09
N ILE A 10 -3.47 6.83 -6.66
CA ILE A 10 -2.17 6.61 -6.00
C ILE A 10 -2.03 7.49 -4.76
N ASP A 11 -2.43 8.76 -4.84
CA ASP A 11 -2.40 9.66 -3.70
C ASP A 11 -3.32 9.16 -2.57
N ALA A 12 -4.56 8.76 -2.90
CA ALA A 12 -5.49 8.18 -1.95
C ALA A 12 -4.93 6.91 -1.27
N LEU A 13 -4.26 6.05 -2.05
CA LEU A 13 -3.59 4.86 -1.52
C LEU A 13 -2.48 5.21 -0.51
N TYR A 14 -1.62 6.18 -0.83
CA TYR A 14 -0.56 6.60 0.10
C TYR A 14 -1.11 7.25 1.38
N GLN A 15 -2.15 8.06 1.26
CA GLN A 15 -2.82 8.63 2.43
C GLN A 15 -3.45 7.53 3.28
N GLY A 16 -4.22 6.62 2.68
CA GLY A 16 -4.87 5.54 3.40
C GLY A 16 -3.90 4.58 4.07
N TYR A 17 -2.74 4.34 3.46
CA TYR A 17 -1.66 3.55 4.05
C TYR A 17 -1.10 4.17 5.35
N VAL A 18 -1.00 5.50 5.41
CA VAL A 18 -0.48 6.23 6.60
C VAL A 18 -1.57 6.44 7.65
N THR A 19 -2.81 6.72 7.25
CA THR A 19 -3.90 7.04 8.18
C THR A 19 -4.71 5.83 8.63
N GLY A 20 -4.44 4.65 8.08
CA GLY A 20 -5.24 3.44 8.31
C GLY A 20 -6.63 3.51 7.67
N ASP A 21 -6.82 4.33 6.64
CA ASP A 21 -8.06 4.34 5.86
C ASP A 21 -8.11 3.11 4.95
N LEU A 22 -8.72 2.06 5.46
CA LEU A 22 -8.84 0.77 4.77
C LEU A 22 -9.67 0.87 3.48
N ALA A 23 -10.54 1.88 3.34
CA ALA A 23 -11.35 2.06 2.13
C ALA A 23 -10.47 2.44 0.92
N ALA A 24 -9.32 3.10 1.14
CA ALA A 24 -8.39 3.41 0.07
C ALA A 24 -7.87 2.14 -0.64
N PHE A 25 -7.77 1.02 0.08
CA PHE A 25 -7.33 -0.26 -0.48
C PHE A 25 -8.38 -0.93 -1.39
N ASP A 26 -9.58 -0.37 -1.52
CA ASP A 26 -10.57 -0.81 -2.53
C ASP A 26 -10.08 -0.61 -3.97
N ALA A 27 -9.03 0.20 -4.18
CA ALA A 27 -8.36 0.31 -5.46
C ALA A 27 -7.61 -0.96 -5.89
N TYR A 28 -7.27 -1.85 -4.93
CA TYR A 28 -6.67 -3.14 -5.26
C TYR A 28 -7.74 -4.19 -5.60
N THR A 29 -7.40 -5.07 -6.54
CA THR A 29 -8.20 -6.22 -6.97
C THR A 29 -7.56 -7.53 -6.55
N ASP A 30 -8.24 -8.66 -6.78
CA ASP A 30 -7.68 -10.00 -6.56
C ASP A 30 -6.50 -10.32 -7.49
N ASP A 31 -6.37 -9.60 -8.61
CA ASP A 31 -5.24 -9.72 -9.55
C ASP A 31 -4.06 -8.79 -9.20
N SER A 32 -4.21 -7.93 -8.20
CA SER A 32 -3.16 -6.99 -7.80
C SER A 32 -1.95 -7.71 -7.21
N VAL A 33 -0.76 -7.14 -7.40
CA VAL A 33 0.50 -7.72 -6.95
C VAL A 33 1.35 -6.63 -6.30
N TRP A 34 1.83 -6.89 -5.08
CA TRP A 34 2.83 -6.09 -4.40
C TRP A 34 4.14 -6.86 -4.31
N ASP A 35 5.21 -6.27 -4.82
CA ASP A 35 6.56 -6.83 -4.76
C ASP A 35 7.37 -6.06 -3.70
N GLU A 36 7.56 -6.69 -2.53
CA GLU A 36 8.38 -6.14 -1.44
C GLU A 36 9.82 -6.61 -1.60
N VAL A 37 10.69 -5.67 -1.99
CA VAL A 37 12.09 -5.96 -2.30
C VAL A 37 12.97 -6.03 -1.04
N GLY A 38 14.14 -6.64 -1.17
CA GLY A 38 15.17 -6.69 -0.13
C GLY A 38 15.52 -8.10 0.34
N HIS A 39 16.17 -8.17 1.49
CA HIS A 39 16.60 -9.43 2.14
C HIS A 39 16.21 -9.43 3.61
N ASN A 40 14.91 -9.30 3.89
CA ASN A 40 14.37 -9.28 5.24
C ASN A 40 13.07 -10.08 5.32
N GLU A 41 12.52 -10.19 6.54
CA GLU A 41 11.34 -11.00 6.86
C GLU A 41 10.06 -10.54 6.15
N ARG A 42 10.05 -9.31 5.62
CA ARG A 42 8.94 -8.74 4.85
C ARG A 42 9.11 -8.92 3.34
N SER A 43 10.28 -9.34 2.87
CA SER A 43 10.54 -9.46 1.43
C SER A 43 9.70 -10.58 0.81
N GLY A 44 9.09 -10.33 -0.35
CA GLY A 44 8.22 -11.32 -1.00
C GLY A 44 7.22 -10.72 -1.99
N VAL A 45 6.46 -11.60 -2.63
CA VAL A 45 5.40 -11.23 -3.57
C VAL A 45 4.04 -11.54 -2.96
N TYR A 46 3.23 -10.50 -2.77
CA TYR A 46 1.90 -10.58 -2.15
C TYR A 46 0.84 -10.39 -3.24
N ARG A 47 -0.08 -11.35 -3.36
CA ARG A 47 -1.06 -11.41 -4.45
C ARG A 47 -2.48 -11.24 -3.91
N GLY A 48 -3.22 -10.35 -4.56
CA GLY A 48 -4.59 -10.00 -4.21
C GLY A 48 -4.69 -8.97 -3.09
N LYS A 49 -5.79 -8.22 -3.10
CA LYS A 49 -6.10 -7.15 -2.14
C LYS A 49 -5.87 -7.55 -0.69
N GLN A 50 -6.33 -8.74 -0.29
CA GLN A 50 -6.21 -9.19 1.11
C GLN A 50 -4.74 -9.35 1.53
N ALA A 51 -3.91 -10.01 0.73
CA ALA A 51 -2.49 -10.20 1.06
C ALA A 51 -1.73 -8.87 1.13
N ILE A 52 -2.06 -7.93 0.23
CA ILE A 52 -1.47 -6.58 0.23
C ILE A 52 -1.87 -5.81 1.50
N LEU A 53 -3.14 -5.90 1.90
CA LEU A 53 -3.63 -5.25 3.12
C LEU A 53 -3.00 -5.85 4.38
N GLU A 54 -2.90 -7.17 4.48
CA GLU A 54 -2.24 -7.85 5.61
C GLU A 54 -0.77 -7.43 5.72
N HIS A 55 -0.05 -7.38 4.60
CA HIS A 55 1.33 -6.89 4.52
C HIS A 55 1.47 -5.43 4.99
N ALA A 56 0.51 -4.58 4.62
CA ALA A 56 0.45 -3.18 5.05
C ALA A 56 0.23 -3.05 6.56
N MET A 57 -0.75 -3.78 7.12
CA MET A 57 -1.02 -3.77 8.56
C MET A 57 0.18 -4.26 9.37
N GLN A 58 0.90 -5.28 8.88
CA GLN A 58 2.12 -5.74 9.52
C GLN A 58 3.18 -4.62 9.59
N LEU A 59 3.25 -3.72 8.59
CA LEU A 59 4.21 -2.60 8.63
C LEU A 59 3.85 -1.59 9.71
N ALA A 60 2.56 -1.26 9.82
CA ALA A 60 2.07 -0.39 10.87
C ALA A 60 2.41 -0.95 12.26
N VAL A 61 2.24 -2.26 12.47
CA VAL A 61 2.63 -2.93 13.73
C VAL A 61 4.14 -2.86 13.97
N LEU A 62 4.96 -3.22 12.98
CA LEU A 62 6.43 -3.24 13.12
C LEU A 62 7.05 -1.86 13.34
N THR A 63 6.31 -0.80 13.00
CA THR A 63 6.74 0.59 13.19
C THR A 63 6.06 1.25 14.39
N ASP A 64 5.31 0.51 15.21
CA ASP A 64 4.50 1.06 16.31
C ASP A 64 3.61 2.23 15.85
N GLY A 65 3.09 2.15 14.62
CA GLY A 65 2.25 3.18 14.01
C GLY A 65 2.99 4.44 13.56
N THR A 66 4.33 4.44 13.55
CA THR A 66 5.14 5.62 13.16
C THR A 66 5.49 5.68 11.68
N ILE A 67 5.05 4.70 10.88
CA ILE A 67 5.23 4.72 9.42
C ILE A 67 4.68 6.03 8.83
N ALA A 68 5.48 6.65 7.97
CA ALA A 68 5.12 7.88 7.29
C ALA A 68 5.70 7.88 5.88
N THR A 69 4.97 8.45 4.93
CA THR A 69 5.42 8.63 3.56
C THR A 69 5.55 10.12 3.26
N LYS A 70 6.62 10.49 2.55
CA LYS A 70 6.78 11.83 1.97
C LYS A 70 6.79 11.68 0.45
N VAL A 71 5.60 11.70 -0.13
CA VAL A 71 5.42 11.58 -1.59
C VAL A 71 6.11 12.76 -2.28
N LYS A 72 7.00 12.45 -3.24
CA LYS A 72 7.78 13.46 -3.98
C LYS A 72 7.22 13.72 -5.37
N GLU A 73 6.73 12.67 -6.02
CA GLU A 73 6.19 12.66 -7.38
C GLU A 73 5.20 11.48 -7.49
N ILE A 74 4.18 11.63 -8.32
CA ILE A 74 3.18 10.61 -8.68
C ILE A 74 3.06 10.58 -10.21
#